data_AF-A0A2A5QSK6-F1
#
_entry.id   AF-A0A2A5QSK6-F1
#
_cell.length_a   1.000
_cell.length_b   1.000
_cell.length_c   1.000
_cell.angle_alpha   90.00
_cell.angle_beta   90.00
_cell.angle_gamma   90.00
#
_symmetry.space_group_name_H-M   'P 1'
#
loop_
_entity.id
_entity.type
_entity.pdbx_description
1 polymer ?
#
loop_
_entity_poly.entity_id
_entity_poly.type
_entity_poly.pdbx_seq_one_letter_code
_entity_poly.pdbx_strand_id
1 'polypeptide(L)'
;MIPTTDPSFEAIVQGSLMLVLTILGLAIVVVAFQGYRRNQSRPMLFLAVGFAAIIVPELAMTVITRFIEVSQFRAITVYQVTNVFAFLCILRAITMEPDRSRAGDGRHDY
;
A
#
# COMPACT_ATOMS: atom_id res chain seq x y z
N MET A 1 25.16 20.80 -15.95
CA MET A 1 25.32 21.28 -14.55
C MET A 1 24.00 20.97 -13.86
N ILE A 2 23.96 19.90 -13.08
CA ILE A 2 22.76 19.56 -12.28
C ILE A 2 22.70 20.59 -11.16
N PRO A 3 21.57 21.26 -10.92
CA PRO A 3 21.44 22.19 -9.79
C PRO A 3 21.81 21.42 -8.51
N THR A 4 22.84 21.87 -7.80
CA THR A 4 23.22 21.32 -6.49
C THR A 4 22.21 21.85 -5.48
N THR A 5 21.09 21.15 -5.33
CA THR A 5 20.16 21.37 -4.24
C THR A 5 20.88 21.14 -2.92
N ASP A 6 20.64 22.00 -1.94
CA ASP A 6 21.25 21.86 -0.62
C ASP A 6 20.80 20.53 0.01
N PRO A 7 21.73 19.70 0.54
CA PRO A 7 21.40 18.38 1.07
C PRO A 7 20.38 18.41 2.23
N SER A 8 20.27 19.55 2.93
CA SER A 8 19.24 19.79 3.94
C SER A 8 17.85 19.96 3.34
N PHE A 9 17.73 20.64 2.20
CA PHE A 9 16.46 20.81 1.51
C PHE A 9 15.95 19.47 0.96
N GLU A 10 16.82 18.68 0.34
CA GLU A 10 16.47 17.34 -0.15
C GLU A 10 15.96 16.44 0.98
N ALA A 11 16.65 16.43 2.13
CA ALA A 11 16.26 15.64 3.29
C ALA A 11 14.91 16.07 3.87
N ILE A 12 14.63 17.38 3.94
CA ILE A 12 13.35 17.91 4.42
C ILE A 12 12.21 17.52 3.47
N VAL A 13 12.41 17.68 2.16
CA VAL A 13 11.40 17.35 1.16
C VAL A 13 11.12 15.84 1.17
N GLN A 14 12.16 15.00 1.14
CA GLN A 14 11.98 13.56 1.17
C GLN A 14 11.35 13.08 2.49
N GLY A 15 11.79 13.61 3.63
CA GLY A 15 11.24 13.25 4.94
C GLY A 15 9.76 13.66 5.08
N SER A 16 9.38 14.84 4.59
CA SER A 16 7.98 15.30 4.62
C SER A 16 7.08 14.48 3.69
N LEU A 17 7.53 14.20 2.46
CA LEU A 17 6.80 13.32 1.54
C LEU A 17 6.63 11.91 2.10
N MET A 18 7.69 11.34 2.66
CA MET A 18 7.63 10.02 3.30
C MET A 18 6.61 9.99 4.44
N LEU A 19 6.58 11.02 5.30
CA LEU A 19 5.60 11.11 6.39
C LEU A 19 4.17 11.19 5.86
N VAL A 20 3.92 12.03 4.85
CA VAL A 20 2.58 12.16 4.25
C VAL A 20 2.14 10.83 3.63
N LEU A 21 2.99 10.19 2.83
CA LEU A 21 2.70 8.90 2.20
C LEU A 21 2.45 7.81 3.23
N THR A 22 3.24 7.77 4.31
CA THR A 22 3.07 6.82 5.41
C THR A 22 1.71 7.00 6.08
N ILE A 23 1.35 8.23 6.46
CA ILE A 23 0.07 8.52 7.12
C ILE A 23 -1.09 8.13 6.21
N LEU A 24 -1.02 8.52 4.93
CA LEU A 24 -2.08 8.25 3.97
C LEU A 24 -2.23 6.75 3.70
N GLY A 25 -1.11 6.04 3.52
CA GLY A 25 -1.09 4.59 3.37
C GLY A 25 -1.70 3.88 4.59
N LEU A 26 -1.32 4.30 5.80
CA LEU A 26 -1.85 3.73 7.04
C LEU A 26 -3.36 3.97 7.15
N ALA A 27 -3.83 5.16 6.79
CA ALA A 27 -5.25 5.48 6.75
C ALA A 27 -6.01 4.55 5.79
N ILE A 28 -5.47 4.30 4.59
CA ILE A 28 -6.07 3.37 3.62
C ILE A 28 -6.14 1.95 4.19
N VAL A 29 -5.07 1.46 4.83
CA VAL A 29 -5.05 0.13 5.47
C VAL A 29 -6.13 0.04 6.55
N VAL A 30 -6.24 1.07 7.42
CA VAL A 30 -7.23 1.11 8.50
C VAL A 30 -8.66 1.12 7.95
N VAL A 31 -8.93 1.95 6.94
CA VAL A 31 -10.26 2.04 6.31
C VAL A 31 -10.62 0.72 5.62
N ALA A 32 -9.70 0.12 4.87
CA ALA A 32 -9.91 -1.16 4.21
C ALA A 32 -10.16 -2.29 5.22
N PHE A 33 -9.41 -2.31 6.34
CA PHE A 33 -9.60 -3.28 7.40
C PHE A 33 -10.94 -3.10 8.14
N GLN A 34 -11.34 -1.86 8.42
CA GLN A 34 -12.65 -1.59 9.01
C GLN A 34 -13.79 -2.00 8.07
N GLY A 35 -13.65 -1.74 6.77
CA GLY A 35 -14.59 -2.17 5.75
C GLY A 35 -14.68 -3.70 5.64
N TYR A 36 -13.55 -4.41 5.71
CA TYR A 36 -13.53 -5.87 5.83
C TYR A 36 -14.28 -6.35 7.07
N ARG A 37 -14.01 -5.75 8.24
CA ARG A 37 -14.66 -6.14 9.50
C ARG A 37 -16.18 -5.88 9.48
N ARG A 38 -16.63 -4.80 8.82
CA ARG A 38 -18.04 -4.40 8.80
C ARG A 38 -18.88 -5.13 7.74
N ASN A 39 -18.30 -5.42 6.57
CA ASN A 39 -19.04 -5.98 5.43
C ASN A 39 -18.58 -7.39 5.02
N GLN A 40 -17.58 -7.98 5.70
CA GLN A 40 -16.94 -9.27 5.33
C GLN A 40 -16.55 -9.37 3.84
N SER A 41 -16.31 -8.24 3.20
CA SER A 41 -15.92 -8.19 1.80
C SER A 41 -14.48 -8.68 1.67
N ARG A 42 -14.33 -9.93 1.23
CA ARG A 42 -13.04 -10.52 0.83
C ARG A 42 -12.19 -9.59 -0.05
N PRO A 43 -12.74 -8.81 -1.02
CA PRO A 43 -11.92 -7.88 -1.80
C PRO A 43 -11.20 -6.82 -0.95
N MET A 44 -11.82 -6.29 0.11
CA MET A 44 -11.20 -5.25 0.96
C MET A 44 -10.00 -5.76 1.77
N LEU A 45 -9.96 -7.05 2.08
CA LEU A 45 -8.80 -7.64 2.77
C LEU A 45 -7.57 -7.66 1.86
N PHE A 46 -7.72 -7.99 0.58
CA PHE A 46 -6.61 -7.95 -0.38
C PHE A 46 -6.11 -6.53 -0.62
N LEU A 47 -7.00 -5.54 -0.59
CA LEU A 47 -6.62 -4.13 -0.64
C LEU A 47 -5.79 -3.75 0.59
N ALA A 48 -6.27 -4.09 1.79
CA ALA A 48 -5.55 -3.82 3.04
C ALA A 48 -4.17 -4.48 3.07
N VAL A 49 -4.06 -5.74 2.64
CA VAL A 49 -2.79 -6.48 2.55
C VAL A 49 -1.86 -5.86 1.52
N GLY A 50 -2.38 -5.45 0.36
CA GLY A 50 -1.57 -4.80 -0.68
C GLY A 50 -0.95 -3.49 -0.20
N PHE A 51 -1.73 -2.62 0.43
CA PHE A 51 -1.20 -1.38 1.00
C PHE A 51 -0.25 -1.62 2.16
N ALA A 52 -0.55 -2.59 3.05
CA ALA A 52 0.36 -2.97 4.13
C ALA A 52 1.71 -3.48 3.58
N ALA A 53 1.68 -4.25 2.48
CA ALA A 53 2.88 -4.73 1.83
C ALA A 53 3.75 -3.58 1.25
N ILE A 54 3.17 -2.44 0.85
CA ILE A 54 3.97 -1.28 0.41
C ILE A 54 4.61 -0.58 1.60
N ILE A 55 3.84 -0.32 2.66
CA ILE A 55 4.25 0.55 3.77
C ILE A 55 5.25 -0.16 4.70
N VAL A 56 5.02 -1.44 5.01
CA VAL A 56 5.81 -2.17 6.01
C VAL A 56 7.29 -2.27 5.64
N PRO A 57 7.69 -2.65 4.41
CA PRO A 57 9.10 -2.67 4.01
C PRO A 57 9.72 -1.28 4.03
N GLU A 58 8.99 -0.23 3.66
CA GLU A 58 9.48 1.15 3.64
C GLU A 58 9.79 1.64 5.06
N LEU A 59 8.89 1.38 6.01
CA LEU A 59 9.13 1.64 7.43
C LEU A 59 10.29 0.79 7.96
N ALA A 60 10.28 -0.51 7.68
CA ALA A 60 11.27 -1.44 8.17
C ALA A 60 12.67 -1.06 7.69
N MET A 61 12.83 -0.77 6.40
CA MET A 61 14.11 -0.35 5.82
C MET A 61 14.58 0.98 6.40
N THR A 62 13.69 1.94 6.62
CA THR A 62 14.05 3.23 7.26
C THR A 62 14.60 3.04 8.67
N VAL A 63 14.09 2.04 9.41
CA VAL A 63 14.60 1.70 10.74
C VAL A 63 15.90 0.90 10.63
N ILE A 64 15.96 -0.11 9.77
CA ILE A 64 17.12 -1.00 9.60
C ILE A 64 18.35 -0.23 9.15
N THR A 65 18.23 0.70 8.19
CA THR A 65 19.36 1.48 7.68
C THR A 65 19.97 2.42 8.71
N ARG A 66 19.27 2.70 9.83
CA ARG A 66 19.86 3.43 10.97
C ARG A 66 20.82 2.59 11.80
N PHE A 67 20.71 1.27 11.75
CA PHE A 67 21.52 0.35 12.54
C PHE A 67 22.53 -0.44 11.71
N ILE A 68 22.21 -0.70 10.43
CA ILE A 68 23.00 -1.57 9.54
C ILE A 68 23.10 -0.92 8.16
N GLU A 69 24.31 -0.84 7.61
CA GLU A 69 24.50 -0.46 6.21
C GLU A 69 24.01 -1.58 5.28
N VAL A 70 22.92 -1.33 4.57
CA VAL A 70 22.34 -2.26 3.60
C VAL A 70 22.79 -1.88 2.20
N SER A 71 23.25 -2.87 1.42
CA SER A 71 23.56 -2.68 0.01
C SER A 71 22.34 -2.13 -0.75
N GLN A 72 22.54 -1.03 -1.48
CA GLN A 72 21.49 -0.37 -2.26
C GLN A 72 20.82 -1.33 -3.25
N PHE A 73 21.58 -2.25 -3.86
CA PHE A 73 21.04 -3.27 -4.75
C PHE A 73 20.01 -4.15 -4.03
N ARG A 74 20.35 -4.66 -2.84
CA ARG A 74 19.45 -5.51 -2.04
C ARG A 74 18.19 -4.75 -1.62
N ALA A 75 18.34 -3.50 -1.18
CA ALA A 75 17.22 -2.65 -0.80
C ALA A 75 16.24 -2.47 -1.96
N ILE A 76 16.74 -2.08 -3.14
CA ILE A 76 15.92 -1.84 -4.33
C ILE A 76 15.22 -3.14 -4.78
N THR A 77 15.93 -4.27 -4.80
CA THR A 77 15.32 -5.56 -5.18
C THR A 77 14.19 -5.95 -4.25
N VAL A 78 14.36 -5.80 -2.92
CA VAL A 78 13.30 -6.08 -1.95
C VAL A 78 12.09 -5.18 -2.21
N TYR A 79 12.30 -3.87 -2.39
CA TYR A 79 11.21 -2.95 -2.70
C TYR A 79 10.46 -3.31 -3.98
N GLN A 80 11.18 -3.66 -5.05
CA GLN A 80 10.56 -4.04 -6.32
C GLN A 80 9.73 -5.31 -6.19
N VAL A 81 10.27 -6.35 -5.54
CA VAL A 81 9.55 -7.60 -5.32
C VAL A 81 8.29 -7.35 -4.47
N THR A 82 8.39 -6.55 -3.41
CA THR A 82 7.24 -6.26 -2.57
C THR A 82 6.20 -5.38 -3.29
N ASN A 83 6.63 -4.43 -4.12
CA ASN A 83 5.71 -3.63 -4.93
C ASN A 83 4.97 -4.47 -5.96
N VAL A 84 5.63 -5.42 -6.61
CA VAL A 84 4.96 -6.37 -7.52
C VAL A 84 3.90 -7.16 -6.75
N PHE A 85 4.24 -7.71 -5.58
CA PHE A 85 3.28 -8.42 -4.74
C PHE A 85 2.09 -7.53 -4.32
N ALA A 86 2.38 -6.29 -3.88
CA ALA A 86 1.36 -5.34 -3.50
C ALA A 86 0.40 -5.00 -4.64
N PHE A 87 0.94 -4.74 -5.84
CA PHE A 87 0.13 -4.44 -7.02
C PHE A 87 -0.73 -5.65 -7.43
N LEU A 88 -0.21 -6.87 -7.32
CA LEU A 88 -1.02 -8.08 -7.53
C LEU A 88 -2.15 -8.20 -6.51
N CYS A 89 -1.91 -7.90 -5.23
CA CYS A 89 -2.94 -7.88 -4.20
C CYS A 89 -4.01 -6.82 -4.48
N ILE A 90 -3.60 -5.60 -4.84
CA ILE A 90 -4.53 -4.51 -5.17
C ILE A 90 -5.32 -4.85 -6.43
N LEU A 91 -4.68 -5.36 -7.48
CA LEU A 91 -5.34 -5.79 -8.69
C LEU A 91 -6.37 -6.89 -8.39
N ARG A 92 -5.99 -7.90 -7.60
CA ARG A 92 -6.89 -8.96 -7.16
C ARG A 92 -8.06 -8.42 -6.35
N ALA A 93 -7.85 -7.39 -5.52
CA ALA A 93 -8.92 -6.73 -4.78
C ALA A 93 -9.93 -6.05 -5.72
N ILE A 94 -9.47 -5.39 -6.78
CA ILE A 94 -10.33 -4.70 -7.75
C ILE A 94 -11.05 -5.72 -8.64
N THR A 95 -10.37 -6.76 -9.11
CA THR A 95 -10.97 -7.79 -9.98
C THR A 95 -11.95 -8.70 -9.27
N MET A 96 -11.96 -8.72 -7.93
CA MET A 96 -12.90 -9.51 -7.13
C MET A 96 -14.31 -8.91 -7.12
N GLU A 97 -14.75 -8.32 -8.23
CA GLU A 97 -15.94 -7.48 -8.39
C GLU A 97 -17.09 -7.88 -7.46
N PRO A 98 -17.62 -6.93 -6.66
CA PRO A 98 -18.62 -7.21 -5.63
C PRO A 98 -19.82 -7.86 -6.27
N ASP A 99 -20.14 -9.08 -5.81
CA ASP A 99 -21.26 -9.89 -6.26
C ASP A 99 -22.42 -9.06 -6.80
N ARG A 100 -22.67 -9.18 -8.10
CA ARG A 100 -23.91 -8.81 -8.80
C ARG A 100 -25.14 -9.61 -8.31
N SER A 101 -25.14 -10.07 -7.06
CA SER A 101 -26.22 -10.88 -6.45
C SER A 101 -27.45 -10.05 -6.04
N ARG A 102 -27.65 -8.85 -6.61
CA ARG A 102 -28.87 -8.04 -6.47
C ARG A 102 -29.56 -7.71 -7.79
N ALA A 103 -29.10 -8.24 -8.91
CA ALA A 103 -29.72 -8.01 -10.22
C ALA A 103 -30.74 -9.11 -10.62
N GLY A 104 -30.99 -10.11 -9.75
CA GLY A 104 -31.78 -11.30 -10.12
C GLY A 104 -32.96 -11.66 -9.23
N ASP A 105 -33.25 -10.89 -8.16
CA ASP A 105 -34.32 -11.25 -7.21
C ASP A 105 -35.28 -10.06 -7.02
N GLY A 106 -36.41 -10.10 -7.73
CA GLY A 106 -37.40 -9.02 -7.72
C GLY A 106 -38.24 -8.89 -8.99
N ARG A 107 -38.06 -9.78 -9.97
CA ARG A 107 -38.91 -9.81 -11.17
C ARG A 107 -39.33 -11.23 -11.50
N HIS A 108 -40.26 -11.74 -10.70
CA HIS A 108 -41.17 -12.89 -10.85
C HIS A 108 -41.59 -13.10 -9.40
N ASP A 109 -42.72 -12.55 -8.96
CA ASP A 109 -43.99 -13.26 -9.09
C ASP A 109 -45.18 -12.32 -9.30
N TYR A 110 -46.22 -12.92 -9.88
CA TYR A 110 -47.36 -12.37 -10.60
C TYR A 110 -48.43 -11.71 -9.72
#